data_AF-A0A238Y2C4-F1
#
_entry.id   AF-A0A238Y2C4-F1
#
_cell.length_a   1.000
_cell.length_b   1.000
_cell.length_c   1.000
_cell.angle_alpha   90.00
_cell.angle_beta   90.00
_cell.angle_gamma   90.00
#
_symmetry.space_group_name_H-M   'P 1'
#
loop_
_entity.id
_entity.type
_entity.pdbx_description
1 polymer ?
#
loop_
_entity_poly.entity_id
_entity_poly.type
_entity_poly.pdbx_seq_one_letter_code
_entity_poly.pdbx_strand_id
1 'polypeptide(L)'
;MNDQMTDPAAADAGRPVREPSGVVRVALPSPAAITTLAEAREAIDGLDAALATLLEHRTAVAAVVQRLKPVGGFAGRDPERERRIVETMAAHAPSLGPDRLAPIVNAIIEAGLDAAESGR
;
A
#
# COMPACT_ATOMS: atom_id res chain seq x y z
N MET A 1 -54.72 -22.18 -2.36
CA MET A 1 -53.42 -22.69 -2.83
C MET A 1 -52.40 -21.64 -2.44
N ASN A 2 -51.79 -21.81 -1.26
CA ASN A 2 -50.71 -20.95 -0.80
C ASN A 2 -49.43 -21.62 -1.27
N ASP A 3 -48.81 -21.08 -2.31
CA ASP A 3 -47.51 -21.56 -2.76
C ASP A 3 -46.43 -20.98 -1.86
N GLN A 4 -45.72 -21.90 -1.24
CA GLN A 4 -44.65 -21.69 -0.31
C GLN A 4 -43.35 -21.43 -1.09
N MET A 5 -42.50 -20.60 -0.52
CA MET A 5 -41.08 -20.94 -0.34
C MET A 5 -40.21 -20.94 -1.58
N THR A 6 -39.43 -19.87 -1.75
CA THR A 6 -37.96 -19.97 -1.84
C THR A 6 -37.35 -18.58 -1.73
N ASP A 7 -36.89 -18.25 -0.53
CA ASP A 7 -35.60 -17.59 -0.41
C ASP A 7 -34.85 -18.36 0.66
N PRO A 8 -33.60 -18.77 0.38
CA PRO A 8 -32.58 -18.09 1.13
C PRO A 8 -31.35 -17.77 0.27
N ALA A 9 -30.95 -16.50 0.34
CA ALA A 9 -29.64 -16.10 0.81
C ALA A 9 -28.53 -17.09 0.45
N ALA A 10 -27.95 -16.91 -0.74
CA ALA A 10 -26.62 -17.44 -1.03
C ALA A 10 -25.67 -16.80 0.00
N ALA A 11 -25.37 -17.59 1.02
CA ALA A 11 -24.43 -17.27 2.07
C ALA A 11 -23.14 -16.71 1.44
N ASP A 12 -22.77 -15.51 1.88
CA ASP A 12 -21.40 -15.02 1.85
C ASP A 12 -20.57 -16.00 2.68
N ALA A 13 -20.19 -17.11 2.05
CA ALA A 13 -19.39 -18.16 2.66
C ALA A 13 -18.03 -17.54 2.93
N GLY A 14 -17.86 -17.14 4.19
CA GLY A 14 -16.72 -16.44 4.77
C GLY A 14 -15.43 -16.69 4.00
N ARG A 15 -15.05 -15.70 3.19
CA ARG A 15 -13.73 -15.66 2.58
C ARG A 15 -12.73 -15.83 3.73
N PRO A 16 -11.89 -16.87 3.75
CA PRO A 16 -10.95 -17.05 4.84
C PRO A 16 -10.12 -15.76 4.91
N VAL A 17 -10.19 -15.08 6.06
CA VAL A 17 -9.31 -13.96 6.36
C VAL A 17 -7.92 -14.54 6.24
N ARG A 18 -7.21 -14.22 5.15
CA ARG A 18 -5.83 -14.64 4.98
C ARG A 18 -5.07 -13.97 6.12
N GLU A 19 -4.60 -14.78 7.06
CA GLU A 19 -3.72 -14.34 8.13
C GLU A 19 -2.56 -13.55 7.52
N PRO A 20 -2.22 -12.38 8.07
CA PRO A 20 -1.10 -11.60 7.57
C PRO A 20 0.17 -12.44 7.65
N SER A 21 0.93 -12.50 6.55
CA SER A 21 2.17 -13.27 6.48
C SER A 21 3.29 -12.71 7.38
N GLY A 22 3.08 -11.53 7.98
CA GLY A 22 4.00 -10.88 8.91
C GLY A 22 3.48 -9.53 9.39
N VAL A 23 4.13 -8.98 10.42
CA VAL A 23 3.84 -7.65 10.98
C VAL A 23 5.13 -6.87 11.08
N VAL A 24 5.15 -5.66 10.53
CA VAL A 24 6.23 -4.68 10.75
C VAL A 24 5.85 -3.81 11.95
N ARG A 25 6.71 -3.78 12.98
CA ARG A 25 6.59 -2.86 14.11
C ARG A 25 7.69 -1.81 14.00
N VAL A 26 7.29 -0.55 13.92
CA VAL A 26 8.21 0.59 13.82
C VAL A 26 8.10 1.42 15.08
N ALA A 27 9.22 1.60 15.78
CA ALA A 27 9.30 2.59 16.85
C ALA A 27 9.40 3.98 16.20
N LEU A 28 8.43 4.85 16.45
CA LEU A 28 8.45 6.21 15.91
C LEU A 28 9.28 7.10 16.84
N PRO A 29 10.43 7.62 16.40
CA PRO A 29 11.25 8.51 17.21
C PRO A 29 10.51 9.83 17.43
N SER A 30 10.63 10.39 18.64
CA SER A 30 10.10 11.73 18.94
C SER A 30 11.09 12.78 18.44
N PRO A 31 10.73 13.66 17.47
CA PRO A 31 11.64 14.69 16.99
C PRO A 31 12.12 15.63 18.09
N ALA A 32 11.29 15.88 19.11
CA ALA A 32 11.63 16.75 20.24
C ALA A 32 12.67 16.12 21.20
N ALA A 33 12.88 14.80 21.14
CA ALA A 33 13.86 14.10 21.96
C ALA A 33 15.23 13.98 21.28
N ILE A 34 15.33 14.31 19.99
CA ILE A 34 16.56 14.24 19.20
C ILE A 34 17.34 15.53 19.42
N THR A 35 18.58 15.42 19.91
CA THR A 35 19.41 16.56 20.28
C THR A 35 20.68 16.68 19.45
N THR A 36 21.05 15.61 18.73
CA THR A 36 22.24 15.58 17.88
C THR A 36 21.93 15.16 16.45
N LEU A 37 22.81 15.56 15.52
CA LEU A 37 22.73 15.14 14.12
C LEU A 37 22.92 13.62 13.96
N ALA A 38 23.74 13.00 14.80
CA ALA A 38 23.98 11.56 14.76
C ALA A 38 22.69 10.79 15.12
N GLU A 39 22.03 11.18 16.21
CA GLU A 39 20.72 10.62 16.61
C GLU A 39 19.67 10.80 15.51
N ALA A 40 19.63 11.98 14.87
CA ALA A 40 18.68 12.23 13.78
C ALA A 40 18.88 11.29 12.58
N ARG A 41 20.14 11.02 12.21
CA ARG A 41 20.48 10.12 11.10
C ARG A 41 20.16 8.68 11.42
N GLU A 42 20.53 8.21 12.60
CA GLU A 42 20.18 6.85 13.05
C GLU A 42 18.66 6.64 13.09
N ALA A 43 17.90 7.65 13.53
CA ALA A 43 16.45 7.63 13.50
C ALA A 43 15.88 7.54 12.07
N ILE A 44 16.48 8.26 11.11
CA ILE A 44 16.10 8.17 9.68
C ILE A 44 16.43 6.77 9.14
N ASP A 45 17.62 6.25 9.39
CA ASP A 45 18.04 4.93 8.91
C ASP A 45 17.09 3.82 9.38
N GLY A 46 16.62 3.90 10.63
CA GLY A 46 15.61 2.99 11.17
C GLY A 46 14.24 3.09 10.49
N LEU A 47 13.79 4.31 10.17
CA LEU A 47 12.57 4.54 9.39
C LEU A 47 12.71 4.02 7.95
N ASP A 48 13.87 4.25 7.33
CA ASP A 48 14.16 3.82 5.96
C ASP A 48 14.22 2.29 5.84
N ALA A 49 14.78 1.59 6.83
CA ALA A 49 14.75 0.13 6.89
C ALA A 49 13.31 -0.42 6.94
N ALA A 50 12.43 0.24 7.70
CA ALA A 50 11.02 -0.13 7.76
C ALA A 50 10.30 0.18 6.43
N LEU A 51 10.58 1.34 5.82
CA LEU A 51 10.05 1.71 4.51
C LEU A 51 10.49 0.69 3.44
N ALA A 52 11.75 0.29 3.41
CA ALA A 52 12.26 -0.72 2.47
C ALA A 52 11.48 -2.04 2.56
N THR A 53 11.24 -2.52 3.78
CA THR A 53 10.43 -3.73 4.02
C THR A 53 9.00 -3.55 3.50
N LEU A 54 8.36 -2.42 3.80
CA LEU A 54 6.99 -2.14 3.33
C LEU A 54 6.92 -2.02 1.80
N LEU A 55 7.92 -1.42 1.17
CA LEU A 55 8.01 -1.27 -0.28
C LEU A 55 8.16 -2.63 -0.97
N GLU A 56 9.01 -3.53 -0.45
CA GLU A 56 9.16 -4.90 -0.96
C GLU A 56 7.80 -5.63 -0.95
N HIS A 57 7.11 -5.63 0.18
CA HIS A 57 5.79 -6.24 0.31
C HIS A 57 4.75 -5.57 -0.59
N ARG A 58 4.75 -4.24 -0.69
CA ARG A 58 3.83 -3.50 -1.57
C ARG A 58 4.05 -3.87 -3.03
N THR A 59 5.30 -3.99 -3.47
CA THR A 59 5.66 -4.41 -4.82
C THR A 59 5.21 -5.84 -5.10
N ALA A 60 5.40 -6.77 -4.17
CA ALA A 60 4.89 -8.14 -4.30
C ALA A 60 3.36 -8.18 -4.46
N VAL A 61 2.62 -7.37 -3.68
CA VAL A 61 1.17 -7.24 -3.82
C VAL A 61 0.78 -6.57 -5.14
N ALA A 62 1.53 -5.55 -5.58
CA ALA A 62 1.31 -4.91 -6.88
C ALA A 62 1.49 -5.91 -8.04
N ALA A 63 2.47 -6.81 -7.97
CA ALA A 63 2.65 -7.86 -8.96
C ALA A 63 1.44 -8.83 -9.02
N VAL A 64 0.84 -9.15 -7.87
CA VAL A 64 -0.44 -9.90 -7.83
C VAL A 64 -1.53 -9.12 -8.55
N VAL A 65 -1.68 -7.83 -8.26
CA VAL A 65 -2.68 -6.97 -8.93
C VAL A 65 -2.46 -6.95 -10.44
N GLN A 66 -1.22 -6.84 -10.91
CA GLN A 66 -0.90 -6.82 -12.34
C GLN A 66 -1.29 -8.12 -13.05
N ARG A 67 -1.11 -9.28 -12.41
CA ARG A 67 -1.57 -10.57 -12.96
C ARG A 67 -3.10 -10.71 -13.03
N LEU A 68 -3.82 -9.99 -12.17
CA LEU A 68 -5.28 -10.03 -12.12
C LEU A 68 -5.94 -9.01 -13.05
N LYS A 69 -5.23 -7.97 -13.47
CA LYS A 69 -5.78 -6.94 -14.35
C LYS A 69 -5.97 -7.48 -15.78
N PRO A 70 -7.06 -7.10 -16.47
CA PRO A 70 -7.23 -7.40 -17.90
C PRO A 70 -6.16 -6.72 -18.77
N VAL A 71 -5.71 -5.53 -18.36
CA VAL A 71 -4.62 -4.78 -18.98
C VAL A 71 -3.57 -4.52 -17.90
N GLY A 72 -2.42 -5.18 -18.04
CA GLY A 72 -1.29 -5.05 -17.11
C GLY A 72 -0.31 -3.93 -17.51
N GLY A 73 0.73 -3.77 -16.68
CA GLY A 73 1.81 -2.80 -16.89
C GLY A 73 1.33 -1.35 -16.84
N PHE A 74 2.09 -0.46 -17.47
CA PHE A 74 1.79 0.97 -17.55
C PHE A 74 0.47 1.29 -18.25
N ALA A 75 0.03 0.46 -19.21
CA ALA A 75 -1.25 0.64 -19.90
C ALA A 75 -2.46 0.43 -18.97
N GLY A 76 -2.29 -0.28 -17.85
CA GLY A 76 -3.32 -0.51 -16.85
C GLY A 76 -3.33 0.51 -15.70
N ARG A 77 -2.70 1.67 -15.86
CA ARG A 77 -2.72 2.75 -14.85
C ARG A 77 -4.12 3.35 -14.73
N ASP A 78 -4.46 3.76 -13.52
CA ASP A 78 -5.78 4.31 -13.17
C ASP A 78 -5.55 5.61 -12.40
N PRO A 79 -5.53 6.77 -13.10
CA PRO A 79 -5.24 8.06 -12.48
C PRO A 79 -6.18 8.41 -11.32
N GLU A 80 -7.44 7.96 -11.38
CA GLU A 80 -8.40 8.23 -10.33
C GLU A 80 -8.09 7.42 -9.07
N ARG A 81 -7.75 6.15 -9.22
CA ARG A 81 -7.26 5.31 -8.12
C ARG A 81 -5.97 5.87 -7.52
N GLU A 82 -5.05 6.32 -8.35
CA GLU A 82 -3.77 6.90 -7.91
C GLU A 82 -3.99 8.18 -7.10
N ARG A 83 -4.88 9.07 -7.55
CA ARG A 83 -5.29 10.26 -6.78
C ARG A 83 -5.90 9.90 -5.43
N ARG A 84 -6.80 8.90 -5.38
CA ARG A 84 -7.40 8.44 -4.11
C ARG A 84 -6.36 7.90 -3.12
N ILE A 85 -5.30 7.24 -3.62
CA ILE A 85 -4.19 6.78 -2.77
C ILE A 85 -3.48 7.98 -2.14
N VAL A 86 -3.16 9.00 -2.94
CA VAL A 86 -2.52 10.24 -2.46
C VAL A 86 -3.36 10.92 -1.40
N GLU A 87 -4.67 11.09 -1.64
CA GLU A 87 -5.59 11.71 -0.68
C GLU A 87 -5.68 10.94 0.63
N THR A 88 -5.76 9.61 0.56
CA THR A 88 -5.76 8.75 1.75
C THR A 88 -4.44 8.90 2.52
N MET A 89 -3.29 8.89 1.84
CA MET A 89 -1.99 9.07 2.48
C MET A 89 -1.83 10.47 3.09
N ALA A 90 -2.39 11.51 2.45
CA ALA A 90 -2.33 12.88 2.95
C ALA A 90 -3.08 13.04 4.28
N ALA A 91 -4.16 12.28 4.50
CA ALA A 91 -4.86 12.25 5.79
C ALA A 91 -3.97 11.70 6.92
N HIS A 92 -3.03 10.80 6.60
CA HIS A 92 -2.06 10.26 7.55
C HIS A 92 -0.78 11.11 7.68
N ALA A 93 -0.43 11.90 6.66
CA ALA A 93 0.76 12.76 6.62
C ALA A 93 0.38 14.22 6.32
N PRO A 94 -0.31 14.91 7.24
CA PRO A 94 -0.87 16.25 7.00
C PRO A 94 0.21 17.31 6.72
N SER A 95 1.42 17.14 7.25
CA SER A 95 2.55 18.06 7.00
C SER A 95 3.12 17.95 5.58
N LEU A 96 2.90 16.83 4.89
CA LEU A 96 3.26 16.65 3.49
C LEU A 96 2.14 17.12 2.57
N GLY A 97 0.90 16.75 2.89
CA GLY A 97 -0.25 17.03 2.05
C GLY A 97 -0.21 16.29 0.70
N PRO A 98 -1.27 16.42 -0.11
CA PRO A 98 -1.41 15.66 -1.36
C PRO A 98 -0.34 16.03 -2.39
N ASP A 99 0.01 17.31 -2.51
CA ASP A 99 0.92 17.79 -3.56
C ASP A 99 2.34 17.22 -3.42
N ARG A 100 2.86 17.12 -2.19
CA ARG A 100 4.17 16.53 -1.93
C ARG A 100 4.14 15.01 -1.97
N LEU A 101 3.01 14.39 -1.65
CA LEU A 101 2.84 12.95 -1.69
C LEU A 101 2.64 12.41 -3.11
N ALA A 102 2.01 13.17 -4.00
CA ALA A 102 1.76 12.76 -5.38
C ALA A 102 3.01 12.23 -6.11
N PRO A 103 4.16 12.95 -6.16
CA PRO A 103 5.36 12.45 -6.82
C PRO A 103 5.95 11.21 -6.14
N ILE A 104 5.85 11.11 -4.81
CA ILE A 104 6.33 9.94 -4.04
C ILE A 104 5.50 8.72 -4.39
N VAL A 105 4.17 8.84 -4.33
CA VAL A 105 3.24 7.76 -4.66
C VAL A 105 3.41 7.31 -6.11
N ASN A 106 3.62 8.25 -7.02
CA ASN A 106 3.93 7.95 -8.42
C ASN A 106 5.16 7.05 -8.54
N ALA A 107 6.28 7.42 -7.90
CA ALA A 107 7.51 6.63 -7.93
C ALA A 107 7.32 5.23 -7.34
N ILE A 108 6.56 5.09 -6.25
CA ILE A 108 6.27 3.79 -5.64
C ILE A 108 5.40 2.91 -6.58
N ILE A 109 4.46 3.51 -7.31
CA ILE A 109 3.66 2.77 -8.31
C ILE A 109 4.54 2.32 -9.47
N GLU A 110 5.34 3.21 -10.02
CA GLU A 110 6.24 2.93 -11.15
C GLU A 110 7.25 1.83 -10.79
N ALA A 111 7.90 1.91 -9.63
CA ALA A 111 8.78 0.84 -9.16
C ALA A 111 8.08 -0.52 -9.07
N GLY A 112 6.80 -0.54 -8.65
CA GLY A 112 6.00 -1.77 -8.60
C GLY A 112 5.63 -2.29 -9.99
N LEU A 113 5.43 -1.41 -10.98
CA LEU A 113 5.22 -1.79 -12.37
C LEU A 113 6.52 -2.36 -12.96
N ASP A 114 7.64 -1.66 -12.81
CA ASP A 114 8.95 -2.07 -13.32
C ASP A 114 9.38 -3.45 -12.78
N ALA A 115 9.18 -3.67 -11.47
CA ALA A 115 9.47 -4.96 -10.85
C ALA A 115 8.57 -6.08 -11.39
N ALA A 116 7.28 -5.80 -11.64
CA ALA A 116 6.37 -6.78 -12.23
C ALA A 116 6.68 -7.09 -13.70
N GLU A 117 7.25 -6.13 -14.43
CA GLU A 117 7.69 -6.34 -15.82
C GLU A 117 9.01 -7.11 -15.90
N SER A 118 9.95 -6.83 -14.98
CA SER A 118 11.29 -7.44 -14.91
C SER A 118 11.29 -8.84 -14.30
N GLY A 119 10.33 -9.16 -13.41
CA GLY A 119 10.17 -10.48 -12.80
C GLY A 119 9.43 -11.50 -13.68
N ARG A 120 9.38 -11.28 -15.01
CA ARG A 120 8.87 -12.23 -16.01
C ARG A 120 9.91 -13.24 -16.43
#